data_AF-V5SH07-F1
#
_entry.id   AF-V5SH07-F1
#
_cell.length_a   1.000
_cell.length_b   1.000
_cell.length_c   1.000
_cell.angle_alpha   90.00
_cell.angle_beta   90.00
_cell.angle_gamma   90.00
#
_symmetry.space_group_name_H-M   'P 1'
#
loop_
_entity.id
_entity.type
_entity.pdbx_description
1 polymer ?
#
loop_
_entity_poly.entity_id
_entity_poly.type
_entity_poly.pdbx_seq_one_letter_code
_entity_poly.pdbx_strand_id
1 'polypeptide(L)'
;MSINQHGRAFAPGISLRPLLPWLLLAAAVSITMMVLGAGRGDRFLPALAAGLLVALVVGTGLGINAPLWSRGSHPLAGQEGPAVVKEALRCNVWLAAFVYAWGASALFAMYTLSDLVWRHAFQYATGAAVFAASLGIYGILLGNARNWPVPPLILTIAHGGAVGLGLAYMIGDGKLATLRGDWAANEVFLWGGIAIIALCVMSAMTQTRVTRSGTGDGASR
;
A
#
# COMPACT_ATOMS: atom_id res chain seq x y z
N MET A 1 13.51 18.36 21.68
CA MET A 1 13.65 18.21 20.22
C MET A 1 14.87 17.33 19.97
N SER A 2 14.70 16.10 19.47
CA SER A 2 15.83 15.16 19.32
C SER A 2 16.38 15.26 17.89
N ILE A 3 17.64 15.66 17.78
CA ILE A 3 18.36 15.84 16.52
C ILE A 3 19.19 14.56 16.32
N ASN A 4 19.06 13.89 15.18
CA ASN A 4 19.95 12.76 14.86
C ASN A 4 21.36 13.26 14.56
N GLN A 5 22.36 12.35 14.53
CA GLN A 5 23.77 12.67 14.22
C GLN A 5 24.02 13.35 12.86
N HIS A 6 22.97 13.63 12.08
CA HIS A 6 23.02 14.29 10.77
C HIS A 6 22.22 15.60 10.72
N GLY A 7 21.83 16.17 11.87
CA GLY A 7 21.23 17.51 11.91
C GLY A 7 19.84 17.59 11.27
N ARG A 8 19.14 16.47 11.06
CA ARG A 8 17.78 16.47 10.48
C ARG A 8 16.75 16.54 11.61
N ALA A 9 15.83 17.49 11.48
CA ALA A 9 14.60 17.52 12.28
C ALA A 9 13.82 16.24 12.02
N PHE A 10 13.79 15.36 13.01
CA PHE A 10 13.00 14.14 12.99
C PHE A 10 11.62 14.48 13.52
N ALA A 11 10.57 14.31 12.72
CA ALA A 11 9.20 14.28 13.24
C ALA A 11 9.07 12.98 14.06
N PRO A 12 9.01 13.03 15.39
CA PRO A 12 8.94 11.83 16.20
C PRO A 12 7.60 11.15 15.89
N GLY A 13 7.63 9.93 15.33
CA GLY A 13 6.45 9.07 15.25
C GLY A 13 6.04 8.54 13.88
N ILE A 14 6.57 9.05 12.76
CA ILE A 14 6.22 8.54 11.42
C ILE A 14 7.39 7.74 10.85
N SER A 15 7.45 6.45 11.17
CA SER A 15 8.42 5.54 10.57
C SER A 15 7.85 4.13 10.47
N LEU A 16 8.02 3.51 9.30
CA LEU A 16 7.69 2.10 9.08
C LEU A 16 8.71 1.14 9.70
N ARG A 17 9.92 1.62 10.03
CA ARG A 17 11.04 0.75 10.44
C ARG A 17 10.70 -0.19 11.62
N PRO A 18 10.01 0.28 12.68
CA PRO A 18 9.67 -0.61 13.81
C PRO A 18 8.61 -1.66 13.45
N LEU A 19 7.76 -1.37 12.46
CA LEU A 19 6.66 -2.24 12.05
C LEU A 19 7.06 -3.23 10.95
N LEU A 20 8.17 -2.95 10.24
CA LEU A 20 8.61 -3.74 9.10
C LEU A 20 8.81 -5.24 9.42
N PRO A 21 9.46 -5.65 10.54
CA PRO A 21 9.61 -7.07 10.86
C PRO A 21 8.25 -7.77 11.03
N TRP A 22 7.28 -7.08 11.64
CA TRP A 22 5.94 -7.61 11.87
C TRP A 22 5.14 -7.72 10.58
N LEU A 23 5.25 -6.73 9.69
CA LEU A 23 4.64 -6.79 8.36
C LEU A 23 5.21 -7.94 7.53
N LEU A 24 6.54 -8.11 7.53
CA LEU A 24 7.20 -9.21 6.82
C LEU A 24 6.79 -10.58 7.39
N LEU A 25 6.72 -10.71 8.72
CA LEU A 25 6.24 -11.93 9.37
C LEU A 25 4.79 -12.22 8.99
N ALA A 26 3.92 -11.22 9.06
CA ALA A 26 2.51 -11.35 8.68
C ALA A 26 2.37 -11.76 7.20
N ALA A 27 3.18 -11.21 6.30
CA ALA A 27 3.19 -11.63 4.90
C ALA A 27 3.67 -13.07 4.72
N ALA A 28 4.73 -13.49 5.42
CA ALA A 28 5.22 -14.87 5.34
C ALA A 28 4.17 -15.87 5.86
N VAL A 29 3.52 -15.55 6.99
CA VAL A 29 2.41 -16.36 7.53
C VAL A 29 1.23 -16.39 6.57
N SER A 30 0.85 -15.24 6.02
CA SER A 30 -0.24 -15.11 5.05
C SER A 30 0.01 -16.00 3.82
N ILE A 31 1.18 -15.87 3.17
CA ILE A 31 1.57 -16.69 2.02
C ILE A 31 1.54 -18.19 2.36
N THR A 32 2.09 -18.58 3.52
CA THR A 32 2.09 -19.97 3.97
C THR A 32 0.67 -20.52 4.09
N MET A 33 -0.23 -19.79 4.73
CA MET A 33 -1.63 -20.20 4.89
C MET A 33 -2.36 -20.24 3.54
N MET A 34 -2.07 -19.31 2.64
CA MET A 34 -2.62 -19.31 1.28
C MET A 34 -2.18 -20.54 0.48
N VAL A 35 -0.90 -20.93 0.53
CA VAL A 35 -0.38 -22.16 -0.10
C VAL A 35 -1.07 -23.40 0.48
N LEU A 36 -1.17 -23.47 1.81
CA LEU A 36 -1.82 -24.59 2.51
C LEU A 36 -3.31 -24.72 2.20
N GLY A 37 -4.01 -23.59 2.04
CA GLY A 37 -5.41 -23.56 1.64
C GLY A 37 -5.58 -23.96 0.17
N ALA A 38 -4.75 -23.38 -0.71
CA ALA A 38 -4.72 -23.70 -2.13
C ALA A 38 -4.51 -25.20 -2.40
N GLY A 39 -3.54 -25.83 -1.73
CA GLY A 39 -3.27 -27.27 -1.85
C GLY A 39 -4.39 -28.18 -1.32
N ARG A 40 -5.30 -27.65 -0.50
CA ARG A 40 -6.49 -28.37 0.00
C ARG A 40 -7.76 -28.04 -0.77
N GLY A 41 -7.71 -27.11 -1.73
CA GLY A 41 -8.90 -26.54 -2.35
C GLY A 41 -9.79 -25.73 -1.38
N ASP A 42 -9.26 -25.37 -0.20
CA ASP A 42 -9.96 -24.54 0.78
C ASP A 42 -9.82 -23.07 0.39
N ARG A 43 -10.94 -22.42 0.09
CA ARG A 43 -11.01 -21.00 -0.29
C ARG A 43 -11.05 -20.07 0.91
N PHE A 44 -11.54 -20.54 2.04
CA PHE A 44 -11.72 -19.72 3.22
C PHE A 44 -10.36 -19.35 3.83
N LEU A 45 -9.45 -20.31 3.95
CA LEU A 45 -8.14 -20.07 4.57
C LEU A 45 -7.30 -19.02 3.82
N PRO A 46 -7.14 -19.06 2.47
CA PRO A 46 -6.43 -18.02 1.74
C PRO A 46 -7.10 -16.65 1.84
N ALA A 47 -8.44 -16.60 1.76
CA ALA A 47 -9.20 -15.36 1.89
C ALA A 47 -8.99 -14.71 3.27
N LEU A 48 -9.10 -15.50 4.35
CA LEU A 48 -8.87 -15.03 5.72
C LEU A 48 -7.42 -14.54 5.91
N ALA A 49 -6.44 -15.32 5.44
CA ALA A 49 -5.04 -14.98 5.56
C ALA A 49 -4.65 -13.70 4.81
N ALA A 50 -5.22 -13.50 3.61
CA ALA A 50 -5.05 -12.27 2.84
C ALA A 50 -5.76 -11.09 3.52
N GLY A 51 -7.01 -11.28 3.97
CA GLY A 51 -7.79 -10.25 4.64
C GLY A 51 -7.14 -9.73 5.92
N LEU A 52 -6.57 -10.62 6.76
CA LEU A 52 -5.87 -10.22 7.98
C LEU A 52 -4.61 -9.40 7.68
N LEU A 53 -3.83 -9.79 6.66
CA LEU A 53 -2.67 -9.00 6.23
C LEU A 53 -3.09 -7.61 5.74
N VAL A 54 -4.13 -7.56 4.91
CA VAL A 54 -4.66 -6.29 4.39
C VAL A 54 -5.16 -5.39 5.51
N ALA A 55 -5.88 -5.94 6.49
CA ALA A 55 -6.31 -5.19 7.66
C ALA A 55 -5.12 -4.59 8.42
N LEU A 56 -4.02 -5.35 8.59
CA LEU A 56 -2.79 -4.85 9.21
C LEU A 56 -2.12 -3.73 8.38
N VAL A 57 -2.02 -3.90 7.07
CA VAL A 57 -1.43 -2.89 6.16
C VAL A 57 -2.25 -1.61 6.18
N VAL A 58 -3.58 -1.73 6.05
CA VAL A 58 -4.50 -0.58 6.09
C VAL A 58 -4.47 0.09 7.45
N GLY A 59 -4.48 -0.69 8.55
CA GLY A 59 -4.33 -0.17 9.90
C GLY A 59 -3.01 0.57 10.11
N THR A 60 -1.92 0.07 9.53
CA THR A 60 -0.61 0.75 9.53
C THR A 60 -0.68 2.08 8.77
N GLY A 61 -1.29 2.09 7.58
CA GLY A 61 -1.55 3.30 6.80
C GLY A 61 -2.39 4.32 7.59
N LEU A 62 -3.45 3.87 8.26
CA LEU A 62 -4.28 4.73 9.12
C LEU A 62 -3.46 5.30 10.28
N GLY A 63 -2.65 4.47 10.96
CA GLY A 63 -1.77 4.94 12.04
C GLY A 63 -0.78 6.01 11.60
N ILE A 64 -0.32 5.95 10.34
CA ILE A 64 0.56 6.96 9.74
C ILE A 64 -0.19 8.26 9.41
N ASN A 65 -1.37 8.16 8.81
CA ASN A 65 -2.04 9.32 8.21
C ASN A 65 -3.08 9.97 9.15
N ALA A 66 -3.76 9.22 10.02
CA ALA A 66 -4.80 9.74 10.90
C ALA A 66 -4.32 10.87 11.83
N PRO A 67 -3.11 10.82 12.44
CA PRO A 67 -2.58 11.93 13.23
C PRO A 67 -2.38 13.22 12.43
N LEU A 68 -2.18 13.12 11.12
CA LEU A 68 -2.05 14.28 10.23
C LEU A 68 -3.42 14.89 9.90
N TRP A 69 -4.47 14.08 9.90
CA TRP A 69 -5.84 14.52 9.64
C TRP A 69 -6.52 15.12 10.86
N SER A 70 -6.11 14.71 12.08
CA SER A 70 -6.70 15.15 13.35
C SER A 70 -6.15 16.46 13.89
N ARG A 71 -4.96 16.92 13.42
CA ARG A 71 -4.36 18.22 13.78
C ARG A 71 -5.06 19.42 13.12
N GLY A 72 -6.39 19.39 13.07
CA GLY A 72 -7.22 20.46 12.51
C GLY A 72 -6.79 21.83 13.00
N SER A 73 -6.69 22.77 12.05
CA SER A 73 -6.63 24.22 12.26
C SER A 73 -5.33 24.84 12.80
N HIS A 74 -4.32 24.07 13.23
CA HIS A 74 -2.98 24.63 13.38
C HIS A 74 -2.23 24.38 12.07
N PRO A 75 -1.89 25.43 11.29
CA PRO A 75 -0.95 25.26 10.19
C PRO A 75 0.29 24.59 10.78
N LEU A 76 0.83 23.60 10.08
CA LEU A 76 2.24 23.25 10.26
C LEU A 76 3.03 24.48 9.77
N ALA A 77 3.02 25.54 10.58
CA ALA A 77 3.54 26.85 10.26
C ALA A 77 5.07 26.72 10.24
N GLY A 78 5.62 26.62 9.04
CA GLY A 78 7.06 26.50 8.81
C GLY A 78 7.45 25.41 7.81
N GLN A 79 8.76 25.30 7.55
CA GLN A 79 9.36 24.35 6.61
C GLN A 79 9.13 22.86 6.97
N GLU A 80 8.65 22.55 8.18
CA GLU A 80 8.47 21.17 8.64
C GLU A 80 7.21 20.49 8.06
N GLY A 81 6.15 21.24 7.75
CA GLY A 81 4.89 20.70 7.26
C GLY A 81 5.02 19.86 5.98
N PRO A 82 5.63 20.41 4.91
CA PRO A 82 5.86 19.68 3.67
C PRO A 82 6.73 18.43 3.85
N ALA A 83 7.69 18.46 4.77
CA ALA A 83 8.59 17.33 5.03
C ALA A 83 7.86 16.15 5.69
N VAL A 84 6.99 16.43 6.66
CA VAL A 84 6.16 15.40 7.33
C VAL A 84 5.19 14.74 6.35
N VAL A 85 4.57 15.53 5.48
CA VAL A 85 3.63 15.05 4.46
C VAL A 85 4.35 14.18 3.43
N LYS A 86 5.53 14.62 2.99
CA LYS A 86 6.37 13.83 2.10
C LYS A 86 6.77 12.49 2.72
N GLU A 87 7.10 12.44 4.01
CA GLU A 87 7.42 11.18 4.69
C GLU A 87 6.19 10.27 4.82
N ALA A 88 5.03 10.80 5.16
CA ALA A 88 3.80 10.01 5.22
C ALA A 88 3.45 9.38 3.85
N LEU A 89 3.59 10.16 2.78
CA LEU A 89 3.41 9.66 1.41
C LEU A 89 4.47 8.62 1.05
N ARG A 90 5.72 8.82 1.47
CA ARG A 90 6.77 7.81 1.31
C ARG A 90 6.41 6.51 2.02
N CYS A 91 5.87 6.57 3.24
CA CYS A 91 5.42 5.39 3.94
C CYS A 91 4.25 4.70 3.20
N ASN A 92 3.27 5.45 2.69
CA ASN A 92 2.17 4.85 1.91
C ASN A 92 2.69 4.18 0.62
N VAL A 93 3.68 4.78 -0.06
CA VAL A 93 4.35 4.17 -1.23
C VAL A 93 5.04 2.86 -0.85
N TRP A 94 5.75 2.83 0.29
CA TRP A 94 6.37 1.59 0.78
C TRP A 94 5.36 0.51 1.14
N LEU A 95 4.23 0.89 1.75
CA LEU A 95 3.13 -0.05 2.02
C LEU A 95 2.52 -0.58 0.72
N ALA A 96 2.34 0.26 -0.30
CA ALA A 96 1.86 -0.17 -1.60
C ALA A 96 2.85 -1.12 -2.29
N ALA A 97 4.15 -0.77 -2.28
CA ALA A 97 5.21 -1.64 -2.78
C ALA A 97 5.21 -3.01 -2.07
N PHE A 98 5.04 -3.01 -0.76
CA PHE A 98 4.93 -4.21 0.06
C PHE A 98 3.71 -5.07 -0.31
N VAL A 99 2.54 -4.45 -0.54
CA VAL A 99 1.34 -5.18 -0.99
C VAL A 99 1.57 -5.84 -2.35
N TYR A 100 2.18 -5.14 -3.31
CA TYR A 100 2.52 -5.74 -4.60
C TYR A 100 3.57 -6.85 -4.47
N ALA A 101 4.57 -6.69 -3.60
CA ALA A 101 5.58 -7.71 -3.34
C ALA A 101 4.94 -8.97 -2.72
N TRP A 102 4.08 -8.79 -1.72
CA TRP A 102 3.29 -9.88 -1.15
C TRP A 102 2.43 -10.57 -2.21
N GLY A 103 1.72 -9.81 -3.04
CA GLY A 103 0.87 -10.38 -4.09
C GLY A 103 1.68 -11.19 -5.11
N ALA A 104 2.84 -10.69 -5.53
CA ALA A 104 3.76 -11.42 -6.40
C ALA A 104 4.23 -12.72 -5.75
N SER A 105 4.73 -12.66 -4.50
CA SER A 105 5.19 -13.82 -3.75
C SER A 105 4.09 -14.84 -3.50
N ALA A 106 2.87 -14.40 -3.17
CA ALA A 106 1.72 -15.26 -2.95
C ALA A 106 1.33 -15.99 -4.24
N LEU A 107 1.27 -15.30 -5.37
CA LEU A 107 0.99 -15.92 -6.67
C LEU A 107 2.08 -16.93 -7.06
N PHE A 108 3.36 -16.58 -6.95
CA PHE A 108 4.44 -17.53 -7.22
C PHE A 108 4.36 -18.74 -6.30
N ALA A 109 4.18 -18.54 -5.00
CA ALA A 109 4.15 -19.62 -4.02
C ALA A 109 2.95 -20.55 -4.23
N MET A 110 1.73 -20.01 -4.34
CA MET A 110 0.53 -20.85 -4.52
C MET A 110 0.60 -21.67 -5.81
N TYR A 111 1.00 -21.07 -6.94
CA TYR A 111 1.00 -21.78 -8.23
C TYR A 111 2.25 -22.61 -8.49
N THR A 112 3.25 -22.59 -7.60
CA THR A 112 4.44 -23.46 -7.68
C THR A 112 4.40 -24.56 -6.62
N LEU A 113 3.78 -24.32 -5.47
CA LEU A 113 3.81 -25.21 -4.30
C LEU A 113 2.46 -25.90 -4.02
N SER A 114 1.47 -25.72 -4.89
CA SER A 114 0.18 -26.43 -4.81
C SER A 114 -0.20 -27.03 -6.17
N ASP A 115 -1.26 -27.82 -6.19
CA ASP A 115 -1.79 -28.45 -7.41
C ASP A 115 -2.63 -27.49 -8.29
N LEU A 116 -2.70 -26.20 -7.93
CA LEU A 116 -3.42 -25.22 -8.73
C LEU A 116 -2.69 -24.92 -10.04
N VAL A 117 -3.42 -24.99 -11.15
CA VAL A 117 -2.91 -24.63 -12.46
C VAL A 117 -3.66 -23.43 -13.00
N TRP A 118 -2.92 -22.35 -13.29
CA TRP A 118 -3.42 -21.21 -14.03
C TRP A 118 -2.34 -20.68 -14.98
N ARG A 119 -2.62 -20.75 -16.30
CA ARG A 119 -1.66 -20.43 -17.37
C ARG A 119 -1.04 -19.03 -17.25
N HIS A 120 -1.76 -18.10 -16.62
CA HIS A 120 -1.36 -16.70 -16.52
C HIS A 120 -0.72 -16.36 -15.16
N ALA A 121 -0.62 -17.30 -14.21
CA ALA A 121 -0.10 -17.05 -12.87
C ALA A 121 1.27 -16.33 -12.90
N PHE A 122 2.20 -16.82 -13.72
CA PHE A 122 3.52 -16.22 -13.87
C PHE A 122 3.47 -14.78 -14.40
N GLN A 123 2.58 -14.48 -15.36
CA GLN A 123 2.44 -13.15 -15.94
C GLN A 123 1.97 -12.14 -14.90
N TYR A 124 0.94 -12.50 -14.12
CA TYR A 124 0.40 -11.64 -13.07
C TYR A 124 1.39 -11.48 -11.89
N ALA A 125 2.06 -12.57 -11.48
CA ALA A 125 3.07 -12.54 -10.43
C ALA A 125 4.25 -11.63 -10.81
N THR A 126 4.75 -11.75 -12.04
CA THR A 126 5.83 -10.91 -12.56
C THR A 126 5.39 -9.46 -12.69
N GLY A 127 4.17 -9.21 -13.19
CA GLY A 127 3.61 -7.86 -13.25
C GLY A 127 3.55 -7.20 -11.87
N ALA A 128 3.05 -7.92 -10.86
CA ALA A 128 3.03 -7.44 -9.47
C ALA A 128 4.44 -7.17 -8.93
N ALA A 129 5.42 -8.03 -9.24
CA ALA A 129 6.81 -7.82 -8.84
C ALA A 129 7.42 -6.55 -9.47
N VAL A 130 7.11 -6.26 -10.73
CA VAL A 130 7.54 -5.03 -11.41
C VAL A 130 6.91 -3.79 -10.76
N PHE A 131 5.63 -3.83 -10.39
CA PHE A 131 4.99 -2.75 -9.63
C PHE A 131 5.64 -2.55 -8.26
N ALA A 132 5.92 -3.63 -7.54
CA ALA A 132 6.60 -3.59 -6.25
C ALA A 132 7.99 -2.93 -6.37
N ALA A 133 8.80 -3.36 -7.35
CA ALA A 133 10.12 -2.80 -7.59
C ALA A 133 10.05 -1.32 -7.98
N SER A 134 9.14 -0.96 -8.88
CA SER A 134 8.95 0.42 -9.35
C SER A 134 8.55 1.36 -8.20
N LEU A 135 7.60 0.93 -7.36
CA LEU A 135 7.19 1.70 -6.18
C LEU A 135 8.29 1.74 -5.11
N GLY A 136 9.04 0.67 -4.91
CA GLY A 136 10.18 0.64 -4.01
C GLY A 136 11.28 1.62 -4.43
N ILE A 137 11.65 1.61 -5.72
CA ILE A 137 12.59 2.59 -6.30
C ILE A 137 12.05 4.00 -6.10
N TYR A 138 10.76 4.23 -6.41
CA TYR A 138 10.13 5.54 -6.19
C TYR A 138 10.19 5.99 -4.72
N GLY A 139 9.95 5.08 -3.77
CA GLY A 139 10.06 5.34 -2.33
C GLY A 139 11.49 5.69 -1.89
N ILE A 140 12.52 5.05 -2.48
CA ILE A 140 13.93 5.40 -2.25
C ILE A 140 14.21 6.81 -2.77
N LEU A 141 13.81 7.11 -4.01
CA LEU A 141 14.02 8.42 -4.64
C LEU A 141 13.35 9.55 -3.84
N LEU A 142 12.12 9.30 -3.37
CA LEU A 142 11.38 10.25 -2.54
C LEU A 142 12.08 10.53 -1.20
N GLY A 143 12.80 9.56 -0.64
CA GLY A 143 13.55 9.70 0.62
C GLY A 143 14.91 10.38 0.50
N ASN A 144 15.58 10.25 -0.65
CA ASN A 144 16.97 10.72 -0.83
C ASN A 144 17.06 12.16 -1.34
N ALA A 145 16.10 12.64 -2.14
CA ALA A 145 16.23 13.94 -2.77
C ALA A 145 15.47 15.04 -2.00
N ARG A 146 16.22 16.01 -1.48
CA ARG A 146 15.71 17.24 -0.84
C ARG A 146 14.78 18.04 -1.77
N ASN A 147 14.91 17.84 -3.09
CA ASN A 147 14.23 18.62 -4.13
C ASN A 147 13.20 17.84 -4.96
N TRP A 148 13.04 16.51 -4.77
CA TRP A 148 12.02 15.81 -5.56
C TRP A 148 10.62 16.21 -5.09
N PRO A 149 9.77 16.68 -6.01
CA PRO A 149 8.43 17.12 -5.67
C PRO A 149 7.61 15.95 -5.15
N VAL A 150 6.71 16.25 -4.21
CA VAL A 150 5.64 15.34 -3.81
C VAL A 150 4.89 14.89 -5.07
N PRO A 151 4.54 13.60 -5.21
CA PRO A 151 3.79 13.15 -6.39
C PRO A 151 2.54 14.00 -6.59
N PRO A 152 2.22 14.39 -7.82
CA PRO A 152 0.97 15.09 -8.07
C PRO A 152 -0.21 14.18 -7.74
N LEU A 153 -1.23 14.75 -7.12
CA LEU A 153 -2.45 14.06 -6.67
C LEU A 153 -3.07 13.19 -7.77
N ILE A 154 -2.99 13.64 -9.03
CA ILE A 154 -3.53 12.92 -10.19
C ILE A 154 -2.94 11.51 -10.32
N LEU A 155 -1.65 11.29 -10.00
CA LEU A 155 -1.05 9.96 -10.07
C LEU A 155 -1.60 9.04 -8.97
N THR A 156 -1.85 9.59 -7.77
CA THR A 156 -2.47 8.84 -6.68
C THR A 156 -3.90 8.43 -7.03
N ILE A 157 -4.67 9.35 -7.61
CA ILE A 157 -6.05 9.10 -8.06
C ILE A 157 -6.06 8.11 -9.23
N ALA A 158 -5.18 8.27 -10.22
CA ALA A 158 -5.09 7.39 -11.37
C ALA A 158 -4.72 5.96 -10.96
N HIS A 159 -3.78 5.80 -10.02
CA HIS A 159 -3.41 4.47 -9.50
C HIS A 159 -4.58 3.81 -8.76
N GLY A 160 -5.20 4.52 -7.81
CA GLY A 160 -6.35 4.01 -7.08
C GLY A 160 -7.54 3.72 -8.01
N GLY A 161 -7.77 4.58 -9.01
CA GLY A 161 -8.82 4.41 -10.01
C GLY A 161 -8.59 3.22 -10.94
N ALA A 162 -7.36 3.01 -11.42
CA ALA A 162 -7.02 1.85 -12.25
C ALA A 162 -7.24 0.53 -11.49
N VAL A 163 -6.84 0.48 -10.22
CA VAL A 163 -7.08 -0.70 -9.37
C VAL A 163 -8.58 -0.86 -9.07
N GLY A 164 -9.29 0.22 -8.76
CA GLY A 164 -10.73 0.21 -8.52
C GLY A 164 -11.53 -0.29 -9.71
N LEU A 165 -11.20 0.17 -10.92
CA LEU A 165 -11.83 -0.32 -12.16
C LEU A 165 -11.53 -1.80 -12.41
N GLY A 166 -10.27 -2.23 -12.18
CA GLY A 166 -9.91 -3.65 -12.27
C GLY A 166 -10.70 -4.52 -11.29
N LEU A 167 -10.89 -4.05 -10.06
CA LEU A 167 -11.68 -4.75 -9.05
C LEU A 167 -13.17 -4.79 -9.41
N ALA A 168 -13.74 -3.68 -9.86
CA ALA A 168 -15.13 -3.61 -10.31
C ALA A 168 -15.39 -4.55 -11.48
N TYR A 169 -14.46 -4.61 -12.45
CA TYR A 169 -14.52 -5.56 -13.55
C TYR A 169 -14.48 -7.01 -13.05
N MET A 170 -13.56 -7.35 -12.15
CA MET A 170 -13.43 -8.71 -11.61
C MET A 170 -14.69 -9.15 -10.86
N ILE A 171 -15.30 -8.26 -10.07
CA ILE A 171 -16.56 -8.52 -9.37
C ILE A 171 -17.70 -8.69 -10.37
N GLY A 172 -17.83 -7.78 -11.35
CA GLY A 172 -18.89 -7.79 -12.35
C GLY A 172 -18.85 -9.01 -13.28
N ASP A 173 -17.67 -9.51 -13.61
CA ASP A 173 -17.46 -10.71 -14.44
C ASP A 173 -17.63 -12.02 -13.63
N GLY A 174 -18.03 -11.93 -12.34
CA GLY A 174 -18.29 -13.10 -11.49
C GLY A 174 -17.04 -13.91 -11.15
N LYS A 175 -15.83 -13.36 -11.35
CA LYS A 175 -14.56 -14.08 -11.12
C LYS A 175 -14.36 -14.51 -9.68
N LEU A 176 -14.96 -13.81 -8.72
CA LEU A 176 -14.95 -14.23 -7.31
C LEU A 176 -15.70 -15.54 -7.05
N ALA A 177 -16.64 -15.93 -7.91
CA ALA A 177 -17.38 -17.17 -7.82
C ALA A 177 -16.82 -18.30 -8.72
N THR A 178 -15.71 -18.05 -9.44
CA THR A 178 -15.16 -19.03 -10.40
C THR A 178 -14.78 -20.35 -9.72
N LEU A 179 -15.03 -21.48 -10.39
CA LEU A 179 -14.51 -22.79 -10.02
C LEU A 179 -13.17 -23.12 -10.70
N ARG A 180 -12.69 -22.24 -11.58
CA ARG A 180 -11.45 -22.44 -12.33
C ARG A 180 -10.23 -22.22 -11.44
N GLY A 181 -9.08 -22.71 -11.88
CA GLY A 181 -7.81 -22.63 -11.14
C GLY A 181 -7.29 -21.21 -10.87
N ASP A 182 -7.95 -20.16 -11.37
CA ASP A 182 -7.64 -18.76 -11.09
C ASP A 182 -8.24 -18.24 -9.77
N TRP A 183 -9.05 -19.03 -9.07
CA TRP A 183 -9.73 -18.59 -7.84
C TRP A 183 -8.76 -18.05 -6.78
N ALA A 184 -7.60 -18.69 -6.59
CA ALA A 184 -6.62 -18.26 -5.59
C ALA A 184 -5.96 -16.93 -5.96
N ALA A 185 -5.75 -16.69 -7.26
CA ALA A 185 -5.29 -15.39 -7.74
C ALA A 185 -6.35 -14.28 -7.51
N ASN A 186 -7.64 -14.61 -7.65
CA ASN A 186 -8.72 -13.65 -7.42
C ASN A 186 -8.77 -13.19 -5.96
N GLU A 187 -8.43 -14.04 -4.99
CA GLU A 187 -8.27 -13.62 -3.58
C GLU A 187 -7.12 -12.62 -3.43
N VAL A 188 -5.96 -12.86 -4.06
CA VAL A 188 -4.84 -11.91 -4.05
C VAL A 188 -5.24 -10.58 -4.68
N PHE A 189 -5.95 -10.60 -5.81
CA PHE A 189 -6.40 -9.38 -6.49
C PHE A 189 -7.45 -8.61 -5.69
N LEU A 190 -8.38 -9.32 -5.05
CA LEU A 190 -9.41 -8.71 -4.21
C LEU A 190 -8.77 -7.97 -3.04
N TRP A 191 -8.02 -8.71 -2.22
CA TRP A 191 -7.44 -8.19 -1.00
C TRP A 191 -6.34 -7.17 -1.29
N GLY A 192 -5.43 -7.47 -2.22
CA GLY A 192 -4.41 -6.53 -2.67
C GLY A 192 -5.03 -5.26 -3.26
N GLY A 193 -6.09 -5.39 -4.06
CA GLY A 193 -6.81 -4.27 -4.64
C GLY A 193 -7.42 -3.35 -3.57
N ILE A 194 -8.09 -3.92 -2.58
CA ILE A 194 -8.64 -3.18 -1.43
C ILE A 194 -7.54 -2.40 -0.70
N ALA A 195 -6.41 -3.05 -0.42
CA ALA A 195 -5.28 -2.40 0.26
C ALA A 195 -4.73 -1.21 -0.54
N ILE A 196 -4.51 -1.37 -1.85
CA ILE A 196 -4.00 -0.30 -2.70
C ILE A 196 -5.00 0.86 -2.79
N ILE A 197 -6.30 0.58 -2.99
CA ILE A 197 -7.34 1.61 -3.03
C ILE A 197 -7.34 2.40 -1.72
N ALA A 198 -7.31 1.71 -0.57
CA ALA A 198 -7.27 2.35 0.74
C ALA A 198 -6.03 3.25 0.88
N LEU A 199 -4.83 2.76 0.52
CA LEU A 199 -3.59 3.54 0.57
C LEU A 199 -3.60 4.76 -0.37
N CYS A 200 -4.21 4.63 -1.55
CA CYS A 200 -4.41 5.76 -2.47
C CYS A 200 -5.37 6.80 -1.89
N VAL A 201 -6.49 6.37 -1.30
CA VAL A 201 -7.44 7.28 -0.62
C VAL A 201 -6.75 8.01 0.52
N MET A 202 -6.03 7.30 1.39
CA MET A 202 -5.30 7.90 2.49
C MET A 202 -4.27 8.93 2.00
N SER A 203 -3.52 8.58 0.95
CA SER A 203 -2.54 9.48 0.33
C SER A 203 -3.19 10.72 -0.28
N ALA A 204 -4.33 10.57 -0.96
CA ALA A 204 -5.08 11.67 -1.55
C ALA A 204 -5.67 12.61 -0.47
N MET A 205 -6.21 12.05 0.61
CA MET A 205 -6.69 12.81 1.76
C MET A 205 -5.55 13.61 2.43
N THR A 206 -4.40 12.97 2.63
CA THR A 206 -3.21 13.64 3.19
C THR A 206 -2.73 14.78 2.29
N GLN A 207 -2.69 14.58 0.97
CA GLN A 207 -2.30 15.65 0.03
C GLN A 207 -3.31 16.81 0.01
N THR A 208 -4.61 16.51 -0.12
CA THR A 208 -5.65 17.54 -0.26
C THR A 208 -5.83 18.41 0.98
N ARG A 209 -5.76 17.82 2.19
CA ARG A 209 -5.88 18.58 3.44
C ARG A 209 -4.72 19.56 3.63
N VAL A 210 -3.52 19.17 3.23
CA VAL A 210 -2.31 20.00 3.35
C VAL A 210 -2.31 21.16 2.35
N THR A 211 -2.69 20.90 1.10
CA THR A 211 -2.76 21.95 0.07
C THR A 211 -3.77 23.05 0.43
N ARG A 212 -4.94 22.68 0.99
CA ARG A 212 -5.96 23.66 1.39
C ARG A 212 -5.53 24.55 2.56
N SER A 213 -4.73 24.03 3.49
CA SER A 213 -4.19 24.82 4.61
C SER A 213 -3.15 25.86 4.18
N GLY A 214 -2.48 25.69 3.03
CA GLY A 214 -1.49 26.64 2.52
C GLY A 214 -2.08 27.85 1.78
N THR A 215 -3.30 27.74 1.25
CA THR A 215 -3.96 28.81 0.47
C THR A 215 -4.83 29.76 1.30
N GLY A 216 -5.13 29.43 2.57
CA GLY A 216 -6.00 30.24 3.43
C GLY A 216 -5.33 31.46 4.08
N ASP A 217 -4.02 31.45 4.29
CA ASP A 217 -3.28 32.51 5.01
C ASP A 217 -2.77 33.66 4.09
N GLY A 218 -3.03 33.58 2.78
CA GLY A 218 -2.58 34.57 1.80
C GLY A 218 -3.56 35.71 1.49
N ALA A 219 -4.79 35.66 2.03
CA ALA A 219 -5.86 36.60 1.69
C ALA A 219 -6.07 37.73 2.74
N SER A 220 -5.16 37.88 3.70
CA SER A 220 -5.23 38.89 4.76
C SER A 220 -3.92 39.67 4.95
N ARG A 221 -3.40 40.25 3.85
CA ARG A 221 -2.42 41.32 3.92
C ARG A 221 -2.79 42.44 2.96
#